data_AF-A0A7X9QT68-F1
#
_entry.id   AF-A0A7X9QT68-F1
#
_cell.length_a   1.000
_cell.length_b   1.000
_cell.length_c   1.000
_cell.angle_alpha   90.00
_cell.angle_beta   90.00
_cell.angle_gamma   90.00
#
_symmetry.space_group_name_H-M   'P 1'
#
loop_
_entity.id
_entity.type
_entity.pdbx_description
1 polymer ?
#
loop_
_entity_poly.entity_id
_entity_poly.type
_entity_poly.pdbx_seq_one_letter_code
_entity_poly.pdbx_strand_id
1 'polypeptide(L)'
;MATEQITKEKKPKKRFFKKLSKKQVIFILLFALLFFGIGGMALVKASDNPAFCSTFCHNMEPMYNSYKHSNLLANAHAKADVVCHDCHQDSLSTKAQEGIKYVKGDYETPMKTRKFSKEMCLKCHDYDKVIAKTNFEESNPHKSHNGQLECNKCHKLHEPSTVYCSECHDFEWMDKLPAAFNSEE
;
A
#
# COMPACT_ATOMS: atom_id res chain seq x y z
N MET A 1 -74.85 17.28 -20.14
CA MET A 1 -73.52 16.66 -19.94
C MET A 1 -72.65 17.69 -19.25
N ALA A 2 -72.45 17.52 -17.95
CA ALA A 2 -71.71 18.45 -17.09
C ALA A 2 -70.20 18.18 -17.20
N THR A 3 -69.41 19.24 -17.35
CA THR A 3 -67.95 19.19 -17.18
C THR A 3 -67.59 20.00 -15.94
N GLU A 4 -67.40 19.29 -14.84
CA GLU A 4 -66.92 19.83 -13.57
C GLU A 4 -65.39 19.92 -13.62
N GLN A 5 -64.85 21.14 -13.79
CA GLN A 5 -63.41 21.36 -13.68
C GLN A 5 -63.03 21.60 -12.21
N ILE A 6 -62.57 20.55 -11.55
CA ILE A 6 -61.94 20.62 -10.23
C ILE A 6 -60.59 21.33 -10.37
N THR A 7 -60.49 22.55 -9.85
CA THR A 7 -59.24 23.30 -9.74
C THR A 7 -58.34 22.65 -8.68
N LYS A 8 -57.24 22.03 -9.12
CA LYS A 8 -56.17 21.57 -8.21
C LYS A 8 -55.40 22.77 -7.67
N GLU A 9 -55.64 23.12 -6.41
CA GLU A 9 -54.76 24.00 -5.63
C GLU A 9 -53.33 23.43 -5.58
N LYS A 10 -52.35 24.19 -6.10
CA LYS A 10 -50.93 23.88 -5.97
C LYS A 10 -50.45 24.31 -4.57
N LYS A 11 -50.23 23.33 -3.68
CA LYS A 11 -49.56 23.56 -2.39
C LYS A 11 -48.17 24.20 -2.60
N PRO A 12 -47.79 25.23 -1.81
CA PRO A 12 -46.51 25.91 -1.99
C PRO A 12 -45.36 24.98 -1.58
N LYS A 13 -44.42 24.74 -2.49
CA LYS A 13 -43.14 24.07 -2.19
C LYS A 13 -42.40 24.96 -1.18
N LYS A 14 -42.36 24.54 0.10
CA LYS A 14 -41.55 25.20 1.14
C LYS A 14 -40.10 25.24 0.65
N ARG A 15 -39.61 26.44 0.30
CA ARG A 15 -38.19 26.69 0.00
C ARG A 15 -37.41 26.49 1.29
N PHE A 16 -36.91 25.28 1.51
CA PHE A 16 -36.25 24.87 2.74
C PHE A 16 -34.81 25.40 2.89
N PHE A 17 -34.27 26.08 1.87
CA PHE A 17 -32.96 26.72 1.93
C PHE A 17 -33.12 28.24 1.99
N LYS A 18 -33.01 28.82 3.19
CA LYS A 18 -32.78 30.27 3.34
C LYS A 18 -31.52 30.62 2.53
N LYS A 19 -31.59 31.62 1.65
CA LYS A 19 -30.42 32.11 0.91
C LYS A 19 -29.34 32.53 1.93
N LEU A 20 -28.21 31.83 1.91
CA LEU A 20 -27.05 32.18 2.71
C LEU A 20 -26.56 33.59 2.34
N SER A 21 -26.21 34.39 3.35
CA SER A 21 -25.61 35.71 3.13
C SER A 21 -24.16 35.59 2.62
N LYS A 22 -23.67 36.60 1.89
CA LYS A 22 -22.28 36.61 1.39
C LYS A 22 -21.25 36.37 2.51
N LYS A 23 -21.47 36.94 3.70
CA LYS A 23 -20.60 36.76 4.88
C LYS A 23 -20.61 35.31 5.38
N GLN A 24 -21.77 34.66 5.40
CA GLN A 24 -21.89 33.25 5.78
C GLN A 24 -21.21 32.33 4.77
N VAL A 25 -21.34 32.60 3.47
CA VAL A 25 -20.63 31.84 2.43
C VAL A 25 -19.12 31.97 2.59
N ILE A 26 -18.60 33.20 2.79
CA ILE A 26 -17.16 33.44 3.00
C ILE A 26 -16.68 32.71 4.25
N PHE A 27 -17.41 32.79 5.36
CA PHE A 27 -17.05 32.11 6.60
C PHE A 27 -17.01 30.59 6.43
N ILE A 28 -18.01 30.00 5.76
CA ILE A 28 -18.06 28.57 5.47
C ILE A 28 -16.87 28.14 4.60
N LEU A 29 -16.52 28.92 3.57
CA LEU A 29 -15.39 28.62 2.70
C LEU A 29 -14.05 28.70 3.47
N LEU A 30 -13.86 29.73 4.30
CA LEU A 30 -12.65 29.86 5.13
C LEU A 30 -12.55 28.73 6.15
N PHE A 31 -13.67 28.38 6.80
CA PHE A 31 -13.71 27.28 7.75
C PHE A 31 -13.43 25.93 7.06
N ALA A 32 -14.02 25.68 5.89
CA ALA A 32 -13.76 24.49 5.11
C ALA A 32 -12.28 24.42 4.71
N LEU A 33 -11.70 25.51 4.23
CA LEU A 33 -10.30 25.56 3.80
C LEU A 33 -9.34 25.32 4.98
N LEU A 34 -9.64 25.88 6.16
CA LEU A 34 -8.89 25.63 7.39
C LEU A 34 -9.00 24.17 7.84
N PHE A 35 -10.22 23.63 7.86
CA PHE A 35 -10.50 22.28 8.33
C PHE A 35 -9.92 21.21 7.40
N PHE A 36 -10.10 21.34 6.08
CA PHE A 36 -9.53 20.43 5.09
C PHE A 36 -8.01 20.59 4.95
N GLY A 37 -7.47 21.81 5.10
CA GLY A 37 -6.03 22.06 5.08
C GLY A 37 -5.31 21.41 6.26
N ILE A 38 -5.74 21.72 7.49
CA ILE A 38 -5.15 21.15 8.71
C ILE A 38 -5.44 19.65 8.81
N GLY A 39 -6.69 19.24 8.58
CA GLY A 39 -7.09 17.84 8.65
C GLY A 39 -6.39 16.96 7.61
N GLY A 40 -6.24 17.47 6.38
CA GLY A 40 -5.51 16.76 5.32
C GLY A 40 -4.03 16.55 5.66
N MET A 41 -3.35 17.58 6.17
CA MET A 41 -1.95 17.47 6.60
C MET A 41 -1.78 16.48 7.76
N ALA A 42 -2.68 16.52 8.75
CA ALA A 42 -2.66 15.59 9.88
C ALA A 42 -2.83 14.14 9.42
N LEU A 43 -3.73 13.88 8.47
CA LEU A 43 -3.93 12.54 7.89
C LEU A 43 -2.70 12.05 7.13
N VAL A 44 -2.08 12.90 6.31
CA VAL A 44 -0.85 12.55 5.58
C VAL A 44 0.24 12.16 6.57
N LYS A 45 0.44 12.95 7.63
CA LYS A 45 1.44 12.64 8.66
C LYS A 45 1.11 11.39 9.47
N ALA A 46 -0.17 11.15 9.76
CA ALA A 46 -0.60 9.92 10.43
C ALA A 46 -0.32 8.67 9.57
N SER A 47 -0.39 8.81 8.24
CA SER A 47 -0.12 7.71 7.32
C SER A 47 1.33 7.22 7.32
N ASP A 48 2.28 7.98 7.88
CA ASP A 48 3.67 7.52 8.03
C ASP A 48 3.83 6.39 9.04
N ASN A 49 2.84 6.18 9.92
CA ASN A 49 2.80 5.04 10.82
C ASN A 49 2.21 3.81 10.10
N PRO A 50 2.94 2.67 9.97
CA PRO A 50 2.43 1.45 9.33
C PRO A 50 1.06 0.97 9.83
N ALA A 51 0.74 1.17 11.11
CA ALA A 51 -0.54 0.77 11.70
C ALA A 51 -1.74 1.57 11.13
N PHE A 52 -1.49 2.76 10.57
CA PHE A 52 -2.51 3.55 9.87
C PHE A 52 -3.12 2.74 8.72
N CYS A 53 -2.28 2.05 7.94
CA CYS A 53 -2.70 1.34 6.75
C CYS A 53 -3.69 0.22 7.07
N SER A 54 -3.47 -0.58 8.12
CA SER A 54 -4.41 -1.63 8.53
C SER A 54 -5.64 -1.08 9.26
N THR A 55 -5.48 -0.04 10.07
CA THR A 55 -6.57 0.52 10.88
C THR A 55 -7.63 1.23 10.01
N PHE A 56 -7.20 1.98 9.00
CA PHE A 56 -8.10 2.77 8.16
C PHE A 56 -8.44 2.09 6.83
N CYS A 57 -7.62 1.14 6.38
CA CYS A 57 -7.86 0.36 5.16
C CYS A 57 -7.78 -1.13 5.49
N HIS A 58 -8.91 -1.80 5.74
CA HIS A 58 -8.90 -3.23 6.12
C HIS A 58 -8.25 -4.12 5.04
N ASN A 59 -8.28 -3.71 3.77
CA ASN A 59 -7.68 -4.47 2.68
C ASN A 59 -6.14 -4.51 2.75
N MET A 60 -5.52 -3.66 3.59
CA MET A 60 -4.09 -3.68 3.88
C MET A 60 -3.72 -4.57 5.08
N GLU A 61 -4.69 -5.09 5.83
CA GLU A 61 -4.44 -5.91 7.02
C GLU A 61 -3.49 -7.09 6.76
N PRO A 62 -3.62 -7.89 5.67
CA PRO A 62 -2.68 -8.97 5.40
C PRO A 62 -1.24 -8.49 5.19
N MET A 63 -1.06 -7.33 4.56
CA MET A 63 0.27 -6.74 4.32
C MET A 63 0.87 -6.21 5.62
N TYR A 64 0.06 -5.61 6.48
CA TYR A 64 0.50 -5.18 7.80
C TYR A 64 0.86 -6.36 8.71
N ASN A 65 0.08 -7.44 8.67
CA ASN A 65 0.33 -8.64 9.48
C ASN A 65 1.59 -9.38 9.01
N SER A 66 1.80 -9.53 7.69
CA SER A 66 3.07 -10.08 7.17
C SER A 66 4.27 -9.21 7.58
N TYR A 67 4.11 -7.88 7.56
CA TYR A 67 5.13 -6.95 8.03
C TYR A 67 5.39 -7.08 9.55
N LYS A 68 4.36 -7.07 10.41
CA LYS A 68 4.55 -6.94 11.85
C LYS A 68 4.71 -8.28 12.58
N HIS A 69 4.05 -9.33 12.11
CA HIS A 69 3.78 -10.54 12.90
C HIS A 69 4.22 -11.86 12.24
N SER A 70 4.70 -11.86 10.99
CA SER A 70 5.12 -13.10 10.31
C SER A 70 6.62 -13.38 10.37
N ASN A 71 7.05 -14.46 9.71
CA ASN A 71 8.45 -14.82 9.42
C ASN A 71 8.90 -14.42 8.00
N LEU A 72 8.03 -13.74 7.22
CA LEU A 72 8.31 -13.31 5.85
C LEU A 72 9.34 -12.18 5.80
N LEU A 73 9.87 -11.89 4.61
CA LEU A 73 10.93 -10.90 4.44
C LEU A 73 10.50 -9.47 4.83
N ALA A 74 9.22 -9.13 4.70
CA ALA A 74 8.69 -7.86 5.21
C ALA A 74 8.90 -7.71 6.73
N ASN A 75 8.84 -8.81 7.49
CA ASN A 75 9.08 -8.77 8.94
C ASN A 75 10.55 -8.53 9.29
N ALA A 76 11.48 -9.06 8.49
CA ALA A 76 12.89 -8.73 8.66
C ALA A 76 13.14 -7.22 8.46
N HIS A 77 12.42 -6.58 7.54
CA HIS A 77 12.47 -5.13 7.33
C HIS A 77 11.83 -4.36 8.48
N ALA A 78 10.69 -4.83 9.01
CA ALA A 78 10.06 -4.24 10.20
C ALA A 78 11.00 -4.26 11.42
N LYS A 79 11.76 -5.33 11.60
CA LYS A 79 12.77 -5.48 12.67
C LYS A 79 13.99 -4.56 12.47
N ALA A 80 14.19 -4.05 11.26
CA ALA A 80 15.23 -3.08 10.90
C ALA A 80 14.69 -1.64 10.83
N ASP A 81 13.52 -1.38 11.42
CA ASP A 81 12.85 -0.07 11.46
C ASP A 81 12.54 0.54 10.08
N VAL A 82 12.45 -0.30 9.03
CA VAL A 82 12.01 0.12 7.69
C VAL A 82 10.48 0.14 7.65
N VAL A 83 9.89 1.28 7.30
CA VAL A 83 8.42 1.47 7.28
C VAL A 83 7.84 1.32 5.87
N CYS A 84 6.50 1.18 5.78
CA CYS A 84 5.81 0.96 4.50
C CYS A 84 6.19 1.99 3.43
N HIS A 85 6.28 3.28 3.80
CA HIS A 85 6.61 4.37 2.87
C HIS A 85 8.05 4.39 2.40
N ASP A 86 8.96 3.63 3.01
CA ASP A 86 10.33 3.53 2.51
C ASP A 86 10.34 2.81 1.16
N CYS A 87 9.42 1.87 0.92
CA CYS A 87 9.22 1.19 -0.36
C CYS A 87 8.01 1.71 -1.14
N HIS A 88 6.87 1.92 -0.49
CA HIS A 88 5.61 2.36 -1.10
C HIS A 88 5.57 3.89 -1.27
N GLN A 89 6.48 4.40 -2.09
CA GLN A 89 6.69 5.83 -2.37
C GLN A 89 5.73 6.37 -3.43
N ASP A 90 4.43 6.17 -3.25
CA ASP A 90 3.42 6.70 -4.16
C ASP A 90 3.20 8.21 -3.97
N SER A 91 2.89 8.90 -5.07
CA SER A 91 2.52 10.31 -5.04
C SER A 91 1.24 10.54 -4.21
N LEU A 92 1.09 11.74 -3.64
CA LEU A 92 -0.10 12.08 -2.86
C LEU A 92 -1.40 11.92 -3.67
N SER A 93 -1.35 12.19 -4.98
CA SER A 93 -2.51 11.97 -5.87
C SER A 93 -2.85 10.50 -6.04
N THR A 94 -1.84 9.62 -6.16
CA THR A 94 -2.06 8.16 -6.17
C THR A 94 -2.72 7.71 -4.87
N LYS A 95 -2.20 8.13 -3.71
CA LYS A 95 -2.79 7.79 -2.40
C LYS A 95 -4.24 8.27 -2.27
N ALA A 96 -4.53 9.48 -2.76
CA ALA A 96 -5.89 10.02 -2.77
C ALA A 96 -6.82 9.18 -3.66
N GLN A 97 -6.36 8.73 -4.83
CA GLN A 97 -7.13 7.86 -5.72
C GLN A 97 -7.39 6.49 -5.09
N GLU A 98 -6.41 5.92 -4.39
CA GLU A 98 -6.57 4.67 -3.65
C GLU A 98 -7.60 4.82 -2.52
N GLY A 99 -7.59 5.93 -1.78
CA GLY A 99 -8.61 6.24 -0.79
C GLY A 99 -10.02 6.34 -1.39
N ILE A 100 -10.16 6.98 -2.56
CA ILE A 100 -11.44 7.05 -3.28
C ILE A 100 -11.91 5.66 -3.71
N LYS A 101 -11.02 4.84 -4.27
CA LYS A 101 -11.30 3.46 -4.66
C LYS A 101 -11.75 2.62 -3.47
N TYR A 102 -11.05 2.73 -2.34
CA TYR A 102 -11.41 2.07 -1.10
C TYR A 102 -12.83 2.43 -0.62
N VAL A 103 -13.15 3.72 -0.54
CA VAL A 103 -14.49 4.19 -0.14
C VAL A 103 -15.59 3.71 -1.09
N LYS A 104 -15.28 3.58 -2.38
CA LYS A 104 -16.21 3.07 -3.39
C LYS A 104 -16.30 1.54 -3.44
N GLY A 105 -15.43 0.82 -2.73
CA GLY A 105 -15.32 -0.64 -2.86
C GLY A 105 -14.68 -1.11 -4.16
N ASP A 106 -14.00 -0.22 -4.90
CA ASP A 106 -13.38 -0.50 -6.20
C ASP A 106 -11.90 -0.92 -6.02
N TYR A 107 -11.69 -2.04 -5.33
CA TYR A 107 -10.38 -2.64 -5.11
C TYR A 107 -10.45 -4.17 -5.17
N GLU A 108 -9.30 -4.80 -5.44
CA GLU A 108 -9.20 -6.26 -5.55
C GLU A 108 -8.74 -6.88 -4.23
N THR A 109 -9.29 -8.06 -3.92
CA THR A 109 -8.89 -8.90 -2.78
C THR A 109 -8.66 -10.33 -3.29
N PRO A 110 -7.42 -10.88 -3.24
CA PRO A 110 -6.20 -10.24 -2.72
C PRO A 110 -5.74 -9.06 -3.58
N MET A 111 -4.99 -8.15 -2.97
CA MET A 111 -4.41 -7.01 -3.70
C MET A 111 -3.40 -7.47 -4.74
N LYS A 112 -3.29 -6.75 -5.86
CA LYS A 112 -2.25 -7.02 -6.86
C LYS A 112 -0.86 -6.82 -6.27
N THR A 113 0.01 -7.79 -6.50
CA THR A 113 1.43 -7.71 -6.13
C THR A 113 2.11 -6.56 -6.88
N ARG A 114 2.74 -5.65 -6.12
CA ARG A 114 3.59 -4.61 -6.68
C ARG A 114 5.00 -5.16 -6.89
N LYS A 115 5.61 -4.81 -8.04
CA LYS A 115 7.00 -5.14 -8.34
C LYS A 115 7.86 -3.91 -8.13
N PHE A 116 8.90 -4.05 -7.31
CA PHE A 116 9.94 -3.04 -7.13
C PHE A 116 11.19 -3.48 -7.89
N SER A 117 11.84 -2.54 -8.58
CA SER A 117 13.09 -2.85 -9.26
C SER A 117 14.23 -3.02 -8.26
N LYS A 118 15.33 -3.64 -8.72
CA LYS A 118 16.58 -3.79 -7.98
C LYS A 118 17.05 -2.48 -7.37
N GLU A 119 16.92 -1.36 -8.08
CA GLU A 119 17.36 -0.03 -7.60
C GLU A 119 16.66 0.38 -6.31
N MET A 120 15.40 -0.02 -6.11
CA MET A 120 14.68 0.24 -4.86
C MET A 120 15.39 -0.45 -3.69
N CYS A 121 15.77 -1.72 -3.86
CA CYS A 121 16.49 -2.48 -2.85
C CYS A 121 17.89 -1.89 -2.60
N LEU A 122 18.57 -1.45 -3.65
CA LEU A 122 19.92 -0.90 -3.58
C LEU A 122 20.00 0.50 -2.94
N LYS A 123 18.87 1.17 -2.66
CA LYS A 123 18.86 2.38 -1.82
C LYS A 123 19.40 2.13 -0.42
N CYS A 124 19.24 0.91 0.10
CA CYS A 124 19.67 0.50 1.44
C CYS A 124 20.67 -0.66 1.43
N HIS A 125 20.66 -1.49 0.39
CA HIS A 125 21.54 -2.66 0.27
C HIS A 125 22.70 -2.41 -0.69
N ASP A 126 23.90 -2.74 -0.26
CA ASP A 126 25.10 -2.73 -1.09
C ASP A 126 25.26 -4.09 -1.79
N TYR A 127 25.28 -4.07 -3.12
CA TYR A 127 25.29 -5.31 -3.92
C TYR A 127 26.56 -6.15 -3.70
N ASP A 128 27.72 -5.51 -3.58
CA ASP A 128 28.99 -6.21 -3.37
C ASP A 128 29.04 -6.85 -1.99
N LYS A 129 28.49 -6.18 -0.97
CA LYS A 129 28.33 -6.76 0.37
C LYS A 129 27.35 -7.93 0.38
N VAL A 130 26.30 -7.88 -0.42
CA VAL A 130 25.35 -9.00 -0.55
C VAL A 130 26.03 -10.21 -1.18
N ILE A 131 26.78 -10.02 -2.28
CA ILE A 131 27.58 -11.08 -2.91
C ILE A 131 28.56 -11.68 -1.90
N ALA A 132 29.33 -10.84 -1.20
CA ALA A 132 30.32 -11.30 -0.23
C ALA A 132 29.71 -12.14 0.91
N LYS A 133 28.50 -11.80 1.37
CA LYS A 133 27.79 -12.54 2.43
C LYS A 133 27.13 -13.83 1.99
N THR A 134 27.04 -14.09 0.68
CA THR A 134 26.34 -15.24 0.10
C THR A 134 27.25 -16.10 -0.75
N ASN A 135 28.55 -16.06 -0.45
CA ASN A 135 29.55 -16.89 -1.09
C ASN A 135 29.55 -18.30 -0.48
N PHE A 136 28.58 -19.12 -0.86
CA PHE A 136 28.55 -20.53 -0.49
C PHE A 136 29.58 -21.32 -1.29
N GLU A 137 29.92 -22.52 -0.81
CA GLU A 137 30.95 -23.37 -1.42
C GLU A 137 30.59 -23.78 -2.86
N GLU A 138 29.33 -24.14 -3.09
CA GLU A 138 28.85 -24.61 -4.40
C GLU A 138 28.58 -23.49 -5.40
N SER A 139 27.96 -22.39 -4.93
CA SER A 139 27.53 -21.30 -5.79
C SER A 139 27.21 -20.03 -5.00
N ASN A 140 27.04 -18.92 -5.71
CA ASN A 140 26.60 -17.66 -5.13
C ASN A 140 25.32 -17.18 -5.83
N PRO A 141 24.15 -17.15 -5.16
CA PRO A 141 22.88 -16.77 -5.78
C PRO A 141 22.85 -15.32 -6.28
N HIS A 142 23.75 -14.47 -5.80
CA HIS A 142 23.87 -13.07 -6.22
C HIS A 142 24.99 -12.84 -7.25
N LYS A 143 25.70 -13.89 -7.66
CA LYS A 143 26.72 -13.87 -8.72
C LYS A 143 26.55 -15.07 -9.64
N SER A 144 25.47 -15.03 -10.42
CA SER A 144 25.06 -16.15 -11.30
C SER A 144 25.52 -15.97 -12.76
N HIS A 145 25.48 -17.06 -13.53
CA HIS A 145 25.70 -17.04 -14.99
C HIS A 145 24.59 -16.29 -15.76
N ASN A 146 23.46 -15.99 -15.11
CA ASN A 146 22.37 -15.17 -15.67
C ASN A 146 22.61 -13.66 -15.47
N GLY A 147 23.79 -13.27 -14.98
CA GLY A 147 24.13 -11.88 -14.67
C GLY A 147 23.43 -11.39 -13.40
N GLN A 148 23.16 -10.08 -13.35
CA GLN A 148 22.49 -9.44 -12.21
C GLN A 148 20.97 -9.52 -12.38
N LEU A 149 20.34 -10.43 -11.64
CA LEU A 149 18.89 -10.58 -11.60
C LEU A 149 18.23 -9.49 -10.74
N GLU A 150 16.96 -9.22 -11.00
CA GLU A 150 16.12 -8.40 -10.13
C GLU A 150 15.94 -9.07 -8.76
N CYS A 151 16.07 -8.31 -7.68
CA CYS A 151 15.92 -8.84 -6.31
C CYS A 151 14.55 -9.52 -6.13
N ASN A 152 13.50 -8.93 -6.71
CA ASN A 152 12.12 -9.40 -6.62
C ASN A 152 11.87 -10.76 -7.33
N LYS A 153 12.84 -11.28 -8.08
CA LYS A 153 12.71 -12.55 -8.78
C LYS A 153 12.68 -13.71 -7.78
N CYS A 154 13.49 -13.59 -6.73
CA CYS A 154 13.57 -14.55 -5.63
C CYS A 154 12.95 -13.99 -4.35
N HIS A 155 13.32 -12.76 -3.97
CA HIS A 155 12.91 -12.17 -2.69
C HIS A 155 11.50 -11.59 -2.77
N LYS A 156 10.58 -12.21 -2.03
CA LYS A 156 9.20 -11.74 -1.88
C LYS A 156 8.99 -11.21 -0.47
N LEU A 157 8.44 -10.00 -0.36
CA LEU A 157 8.30 -9.32 0.93
C LEU A 157 7.11 -9.83 1.74
N HIS A 158 5.93 -9.86 1.12
CA HIS A 158 4.64 -10.15 1.77
C HIS A 158 4.10 -11.55 1.47
N GLU A 159 4.93 -12.43 0.89
CA GLU A 159 4.65 -13.83 0.60
C GLU A 159 5.96 -14.63 0.72
N PRO A 160 5.92 -15.97 0.79
CA PRO A 160 7.15 -16.77 0.81
C PRO A 160 8.04 -16.48 -0.41
N SER A 161 9.33 -16.28 -0.14
CA SER A 161 10.36 -16.11 -1.15
C SER A 161 10.62 -17.42 -1.88
N THR A 162 11.09 -17.33 -3.12
CA THR A 162 11.41 -18.49 -3.95
C THR A 162 12.87 -18.44 -4.38
N VAL A 163 13.44 -19.58 -4.77
CA VAL A 163 14.81 -19.64 -5.29
C VAL A 163 14.73 -19.83 -6.80
N TYR A 164 14.94 -18.78 -7.59
CA TYR A 164 14.88 -18.89 -9.05
C TYR A 164 15.79 -19.97 -9.63
N CYS A 165 16.95 -20.21 -8.99
CA CYS A 165 17.90 -21.24 -9.40
C CYS A 165 17.33 -22.67 -9.25
N SER A 166 16.36 -22.88 -8.35
CA SER A 166 15.78 -24.20 -8.09
C SER A 166 14.93 -24.74 -9.25
N GLU A 167 14.65 -23.90 -10.25
CA GLU A 167 14.03 -24.34 -11.51
C GLU A 167 14.94 -25.27 -12.32
N CYS A 168 16.26 -25.23 -12.10
CA CYS A 168 17.25 -26.01 -12.87
C CYS A 168 18.36 -26.65 -12.01
N HIS A 169 18.61 -26.12 -10.81
CA HIS A 169 19.68 -26.55 -9.93
C HIS A 169 19.13 -27.00 -8.58
N ASP A 170 19.81 -27.92 -7.94
CA ASP A 170 19.54 -28.32 -6.57
C ASP A 170 20.85 -28.14 -5.80
N PHE A 171 20.89 -27.15 -4.90
CA PHE A 171 22.10 -26.76 -4.16
C PHE A 171 21.85 -26.97 -2.66
N GLU A 172 22.84 -27.50 -1.95
CA GLU A 172 22.70 -27.83 -0.51
C GLU A 172 22.45 -26.60 0.38
N TRP A 173 22.85 -25.41 -0.08
CA TRP A 173 22.58 -24.18 0.69
C TRP A 173 21.11 -23.76 0.67
N MET A 174 20.28 -24.30 -0.25
CA MET A 174 18.85 -23.98 -0.30
C MET A 174 18.12 -24.45 0.96
N ASP A 175 18.53 -25.59 1.52
CA ASP A 175 17.99 -26.14 2.77
C ASP A 175 18.32 -25.30 4.01
N LYS A 176 19.28 -24.37 3.88
CA LYS A 176 19.78 -23.51 4.96
C LYS A 176 19.24 -22.09 4.86
N LEU A 177 18.27 -21.84 3.98
CA LEU A 177 17.70 -20.51 3.79
C LEU A 177 16.84 -20.07 4.99
N PRO A 178 16.71 -18.76 5.23
CA PRO A 178 15.84 -18.23 6.27
C PRO A 178 14.39 -18.66 6.06
N ALA A 179 13.61 -18.71 7.15
CA ALA A 179 12.19 -19.08 7.13
C ALA A 179 11.35 -18.31 6.08
N ALA A 180 11.74 -17.09 5.70
CA ALA A 180 11.10 -16.33 4.64
C ALA A 180 11.10 -17.02 3.27
N PHE A 181 11.96 -18.02 3.03
CA PHE A 181 12.04 -18.83 1.81
C PHE A 181 11.32 -20.18 1.91
N ASN A 182 10.85 -20.53 3.10
CA ASN A 182 10.13 -21.78 3.31
C ASN A 182 8.64 -21.48 3.25
N SER A 183 7.90 -22.27 2.46
CA SER A 183 6.44 -22.19 2.37
C SER A 183 5.73 -22.86 3.56
N GLU A 184 6.49 -23.39 4.51
CA GLU A 184 5.96 -24.18 5.63
C GLU A 184 6.09 -23.37 6.93
N GLU A 185 4.92 -23.13 7.55
CA GLU A 185 4.77 -22.61 8.92
C GLU A 185 5.32 -23.60 9.96
#